data_AF-A0A8S2G2L3-F1
#
_entry.id   AF-A0A8S2G2L3-F1
#
_cell.length_a   1.000
_cell.length_b   1.000
_cell.length_c   1.000
_cell.angle_alpha   90.00
_cell.angle_beta   90.00
_cell.angle_gamma   90.00
#
_symmetry.space_group_name_H-M   'P 1'
#
loop_
_entity.id
_entity.type
_entity.pdbx_description
1 polymer ?
#
loop_
_entity_poly.entity_id
_entity_poly.type
_entity_poly.pdbx_seq_one_letter_code
_entity_poly.pdbx_strand_id
1 'polypeptide(L)'
;LFDFLKSLTSDDVYNLQEAVNDWDETLLNTKTIFEFATVKTFLDRAYAAIKDKQSQIQPLVFKQIIECLESIWETNQFDGLSKCLESSALSLAGIKRIHLELTDKEQSKRRRIADILQQSKMNFILLGYHEKWFDIDVKLPNQQQQATTNDEQKEQNIRFADLSELRDRARLLEYSSNLQKVDDKERDVDRLRKFIDFVSVVEMTLETLTTLYSTGHPSVPEFLTPIKHFVCTDGNYNELIETNQILTNLLENWEKKLLNMYAEHVDLTYFTGEQFWQVENYIYNSTSVSDAGYHLLRYMDIDPQSIERLNEQSYEPECRLENLGLMLSKVRQEGSLQKERLKNEKVLLVETTNEGILRAILSLFRQTNSPAH
;
A
#
# COMPACT_ATOMS: atom_id res chain seq x y z
N LEU A 1 17.39 35.50 -17.34
CA LEU A 1 17.74 34.08 -17.61
C LEU A 1 18.86 33.62 -16.67
N PHE A 2 20.04 34.25 -16.73
CA PHE A 2 21.21 33.86 -15.92
C PHE A 2 20.97 33.87 -14.40
N ASP A 3 20.25 34.84 -13.85
CA ASP A 3 19.92 34.84 -12.42
C ASP A 3 19.09 33.63 -11.99
N PHE A 4 18.17 33.20 -12.85
CA PHE A 4 17.34 32.03 -12.61
C PHE A 4 18.14 30.73 -12.78
N LEU A 5 18.98 30.64 -13.81
CA LEU A 5 19.91 29.52 -13.96
C LEU A 5 20.85 29.40 -12.75
N LYS A 6 21.26 30.52 -12.16
CA LYS A 6 22.10 30.52 -10.95
C LYS A 6 21.34 30.08 -9.70
N SER A 7 20.04 30.34 -9.61
CA SER A 7 19.23 29.95 -8.44
C SER A 7 18.87 28.47 -8.42
N LEU A 8 18.90 27.79 -9.56
CA LEU A 8 18.51 26.38 -9.69
C LEU A 8 19.62 25.43 -9.25
N THR A 9 19.24 24.42 -8.48
CA THR A 9 20.06 23.24 -8.19
C THR A 9 19.96 22.22 -9.33
N SER A 10 20.84 21.21 -9.31
CA SER A 10 20.77 20.09 -10.27
C SER A 10 19.43 19.34 -10.17
N ASP A 11 18.90 19.19 -8.94
CA ASP A 11 17.62 18.53 -8.68
C ASP A 11 16.45 19.34 -9.27
N ASP A 12 16.50 20.67 -9.19
CA ASP A 12 15.46 21.52 -9.78
C ASP A 12 15.39 21.37 -11.31
N VAL A 13 16.54 21.20 -11.96
CA VAL A 13 16.60 20.98 -13.42
C VAL A 13 16.14 19.56 -13.78
N TYR A 14 16.49 18.56 -12.97
CA TYR A 14 15.99 17.20 -13.16
C TYR A 14 14.46 17.14 -12.99
N ASN A 15 13.92 17.75 -11.93
CA ASN A 15 12.47 17.83 -11.71
C ASN A 15 11.75 18.56 -12.85
N LEU A 16 12.36 19.61 -13.41
CA LEU A 16 11.81 20.30 -14.59
C LEU A 16 11.77 19.37 -15.81
N GLN A 17 12.77 18.51 -16.01
CA GLN A 17 12.80 17.55 -17.13
C GLN A 17 11.78 16.42 -16.94
N GLU A 18 11.65 15.87 -15.74
CA GLU A 18 10.66 14.83 -15.43
C GLU A 18 9.23 15.34 -15.55
N ALA A 19 8.96 16.56 -15.10
CA ALA A 19 7.63 17.16 -15.19
C ALA A 19 7.10 17.28 -16.63
N VAL A 20 7.99 17.26 -17.63
CA VAL A 20 7.60 17.28 -19.04
C VAL A 20 6.89 15.98 -19.46
N ASN A 21 7.16 14.85 -18.79
CA ASN A 21 6.53 13.57 -19.10
C ASN A 21 5.07 13.50 -18.63
N ASP A 22 4.72 14.26 -17.60
CA ASP A 22 3.39 14.23 -16.97
C ASP A 22 2.45 15.33 -17.49
N TRP A 23 2.95 16.25 -18.33
CA TRP A 23 2.28 17.51 -18.68
C TRP A 23 1.91 17.55 -20.17
N ASP A 24 0.86 16.82 -20.54
CA ASP A 24 0.30 16.83 -21.90
C ASP A 24 -0.35 18.18 -22.31
N GLU A 25 -0.58 19.11 -21.38
CA GLU A 25 -1.44 20.30 -21.59
C GLU A 25 -0.76 21.67 -21.43
N THR A 26 0.57 21.81 -21.60
CA THR A 26 1.19 23.16 -21.60
C THR A 26 1.70 23.62 -22.97
N LEU A 27 1.61 24.94 -23.20
CA LEU A 27 2.11 25.66 -24.39
C LEU A 27 3.64 25.58 -24.57
N LEU A 28 4.34 24.91 -23.65
CA LEU A 28 5.80 24.87 -23.59
C LEU A 28 6.28 23.55 -24.19
N ASN A 29 7.00 23.65 -25.31
CA ASN A 29 7.54 22.48 -25.99
C ASN A 29 8.55 21.77 -25.08
N THR A 30 8.40 20.45 -24.90
CA THR A 30 9.36 19.54 -24.27
C THR A 30 10.81 19.87 -24.64
N LYS A 31 11.05 20.13 -25.93
CA LYS A 31 12.36 20.49 -26.46
C LYS A 31 12.99 21.69 -25.74
N THR A 32 12.19 22.69 -25.39
CA THR A 32 12.65 23.93 -24.76
C THR A 32 13.13 23.70 -23.32
N ILE A 33 12.55 22.75 -22.59
CA ILE A 33 13.03 22.37 -21.24
C ILE A 33 14.37 21.64 -21.33
N PHE A 34 14.55 20.76 -22.31
CA PHE A 34 15.83 20.10 -22.54
C PHE A 34 16.91 21.09 -23.00
N GLU A 35 16.58 22.02 -23.90
CA GLU A 35 17.48 23.12 -24.31
C GLU A 35 17.90 23.98 -23.10
N PHE A 36 16.97 24.26 -22.17
CA PHE A 36 17.25 24.96 -20.91
C PHE A 36 18.20 24.17 -19.99
N ALA A 37 17.98 22.87 -19.85
CA ALA A 37 18.85 21.99 -19.07
C ALA A 37 20.26 21.90 -19.67
N THR A 38 20.39 21.90 -21.00
CA THR A 38 21.70 21.97 -21.68
C THR A 38 22.44 23.26 -21.35
N VAL A 39 21.75 24.41 -21.35
CA VAL A 39 22.35 25.71 -21.00
C VAL A 39 22.82 25.72 -19.53
N LYS A 40 22.00 25.23 -18.60
CA LYS A 40 22.40 25.10 -17.18
C LYS A 40 23.65 24.23 -17.03
N THR A 41 23.63 23.06 -17.65
CA THR A 41 24.72 22.07 -17.57
C THR A 41 26.04 22.66 -18.07
N PHE A 42 26.00 23.39 -19.18
CA PHE A 42 27.18 24.09 -19.71
C PHE A 42 27.71 25.10 -18.70
N LEU A 43 26.84 25.96 -18.16
CA LEU A 43 27.24 27.00 -17.20
C LEU A 43 27.80 26.40 -15.92
N ASP A 44 27.19 25.36 -15.36
CA ASP A 44 27.67 24.72 -14.13
C ASP A 44 29.05 24.11 -14.32
N ARG A 45 29.29 23.44 -15.45
CA ARG A 45 30.62 22.90 -15.80
C ARG A 45 31.64 24.02 -15.99
N ALA A 46 31.26 25.10 -16.64
CA ALA A 46 32.11 26.27 -16.84
C ALA A 46 32.51 26.91 -15.50
N TYR A 47 31.53 27.13 -14.62
CA TYR A 47 31.78 27.66 -13.28
C TYR A 47 32.66 26.72 -12.45
N ALA A 48 32.44 25.40 -12.52
CA ALA A 48 33.27 24.42 -11.81
C ALA A 48 34.72 24.44 -12.30
N ALA A 49 34.95 24.42 -13.61
CA ALA A 49 36.30 24.44 -14.19
C ALA A 49 37.06 25.74 -13.88
N ILE A 50 36.38 26.89 -13.94
CA ILE A 50 36.97 28.18 -13.58
C ILE A 50 37.35 28.20 -12.09
N LYS A 51 36.47 27.71 -11.21
CA LYS A 51 36.71 27.65 -9.77
C LYS A 51 37.87 26.71 -9.42
N ASP A 52 37.95 25.56 -10.07
CA ASP A 52 39.06 24.62 -9.88
C ASP A 52 40.39 25.25 -10.30
N LYS A 53 40.45 25.86 -11.49
CA LYS A 53 41.66 26.54 -11.99
C LYS A 53 42.06 27.74 -11.12
N GLN A 54 41.10 28.48 -10.57
CA GLN A 54 41.33 29.57 -9.62
C GLN A 54 41.89 29.10 -8.27
N SER A 55 41.57 27.88 -7.84
CA SER A 55 42.13 27.29 -6.62
C SER A 55 43.60 26.90 -6.78
N GLN A 56 44.04 26.67 -8.02
CA GLN A 56 45.40 26.26 -8.36
C GLN A 56 46.31 27.44 -8.72
N ILE A 57 45.78 28.51 -9.32
CA ILE A 57 46.56 29.66 -9.81
C ILE A 57 45.83 30.97 -9.46
N GLN A 58 46.51 31.87 -8.73
CA GLN A 58 46.04 33.25 -8.53
C GLN A 58 47.13 34.28 -8.85
N PRO A 59 46.79 35.39 -9.56
CA PRO A 59 45.47 35.74 -10.09
C PRO A 59 45.15 34.99 -11.40
N LEU A 60 43.86 34.66 -11.60
CA LEU A 60 43.37 34.05 -12.83
C LEU A 60 43.33 35.10 -13.95
N VAL A 61 43.97 34.82 -15.09
CA VAL A 61 43.99 35.74 -16.24
C VAL A 61 42.86 35.36 -17.22
N PHE A 62 42.29 36.35 -17.91
CA PHE A 62 41.16 36.14 -18.85
C PHE A 62 41.40 35.03 -19.88
N LYS A 63 42.63 34.89 -20.40
CA LYS A 63 43.00 33.80 -21.31
C LYS A 63 42.74 32.41 -20.71
N GLN A 64 43.01 32.23 -19.42
CA GLN A 64 42.82 30.95 -18.74
C GLN A 64 41.34 30.61 -18.52
N ILE A 65 40.47 31.64 -18.43
CA ILE A 65 39.01 31.49 -18.41
C ILE A 65 38.52 31.01 -19.78
N ILE A 66 39.03 31.61 -20.87
CA ILE A 66 38.69 31.19 -22.24
C ILE A 66 39.06 29.72 -22.45
N GLU A 67 40.27 29.32 -22.07
CA GLU A 67 40.73 27.91 -22.17
C GLU A 67 39.82 26.93 -21.41
N CYS A 68 39.22 27.32 -20.28
CA CYS A 68 38.25 26.50 -19.55
C CYS A 68 36.94 26.34 -20.33
N LEU A 69 36.48 27.40 -21.00
CA LEU A 69 35.25 27.37 -21.79
C LEU A 69 35.44 26.54 -23.06
N GLU A 70 36.58 26.71 -23.74
CA GLU A 70 36.94 25.95 -24.94
C GLU A 70 37.01 24.45 -24.65
N SER A 71 37.67 24.05 -23.56
CA SER A 71 37.79 22.62 -23.22
C SER A 71 36.43 21.97 -22.94
N ILE A 72 35.51 22.67 -22.29
CA ILE A 72 34.15 22.18 -22.01
C ILE A 72 33.33 22.06 -23.29
N TRP A 73 33.48 23.05 -24.18
CA TRP A 73 32.82 23.09 -25.47
C TRP A 73 33.23 21.89 -26.35
N GLU A 74 34.54 21.63 -26.46
CA GLU A 74 35.10 20.55 -27.27
C GLU A 74 34.77 19.16 -26.74
N THR A 75 34.74 18.97 -25.41
CA THR A 75 34.55 17.65 -24.79
C THR A 75 33.11 17.13 -24.92
N ASN A 76 32.11 18.01 -25.00
CA ASN A 76 30.70 17.64 -24.83
C ASN A 76 29.79 18.02 -26.01
N GLN A 77 30.34 18.56 -27.10
CA GLN A 77 29.60 18.90 -28.32
C GLN A 77 28.32 19.70 -28.04
N PHE A 78 28.46 20.87 -27.38
CA PHE A 78 27.34 21.79 -27.10
C PHE A 78 26.88 22.55 -28.37
N ASP A 79 26.58 21.80 -29.43
CA ASP A 79 26.18 22.36 -30.72
C ASP A 79 24.87 23.15 -30.59
N GLY A 80 24.89 24.38 -31.12
CA GLY A 80 23.71 25.25 -31.10
C GLY A 80 23.37 25.86 -29.74
N LEU A 81 24.31 25.92 -28.77
CA LEU A 81 24.08 26.52 -27.46
C LEU A 81 23.45 27.93 -27.52
N SER A 82 23.82 28.75 -28.52
CA SER A 82 23.19 30.07 -28.72
C SER A 82 21.68 29.96 -28.98
N LYS A 83 21.25 28.99 -29.80
CA LYS A 83 19.83 28.74 -30.07
C LYS A 83 19.13 28.20 -28.83
N CYS A 84 19.78 27.31 -28.07
CA CYS A 84 19.24 26.82 -26.81
C CYS A 84 19.04 27.97 -25.81
N LEU A 85 20.00 28.91 -25.75
CA LEU A 85 19.95 30.08 -24.88
C LEU A 85 18.85 31.06 -25.29
N GLU A 86 18.68 31.30 -26.59
CA GLU A 86 17.59 32.12 -27.15
C GLU A 86 16.21 31.50 -26.87
N SER A 87 16.03 30.21 -27.16
CA SER A 87 14.79 29.47 -26.90
C SER A 87 14.42 29.45 -25.40
N SER A 88 15.43 29.21 -24.56
CA SER A 88 15.32 29.28 -23.10
C SER A 88 14.95 30.66 -22.59
N ALA A 89 15.50 31.72 -23.20
CA ALA A 89 15.21 33.09 -22.84
C ALA A 89 13.77 33.47 -23.19
N LEU A 90 13.30 33.07 -24.39
CA LEU A 90 11.94 33.34 -24.87
C LEU A 90 10.89 32.65 -23.99
N SER A 91 11.17 31.44 -23.51
CA SER A 91 10.22 30.64 -22.72
C SER A 91 10.43 30.74 -21.21
N LEU A 92 11.33 31.61 -20.75
CA LEU A 92 11.74 31.73 -19.35
C LEU A 92 10.57 31.92 -18.38
N ALA A 93 9.55 32.70 -18.76
CA ALA A 93 8.39 32.95 -17.92
C ALA A 93 7.60 31.65 -17.64
N GLY A 94 7.41 30.82 -18.66
CA GLY A 94 6.76 29.53 -18.53
C GLY A 94 7.59 28.54 -17.72
N ILE A 95 8.92 28.48 -17.96
CA ILE A 95 9.83 27.60 -17.19
C ILE A 95 9.81 27.97 -15.70
N LYS A 96 9.85 29.28 -15.37
CA LYS A 96 9.74 29.77 -14.00
C LYS A 96 8.42 29.38 -13.35
N ARG A 97 7.31 29.48 -14.08
CA ARG A 97 6.00 29.08 -13.60
C ARG A 97 5.94 27.59 -13.28
N ILE A 98 6.44 26.73 -14.19
CA ILE A 98 6.52 25.28 -13.97
C ILE A 98 7.36 24.98 -12.72
N HIS A 99 8.54 25.59 -12.61
CA HIS A 99 9.42 25.40 -11.47
C HIS A 99 8.76 25.80 -10.14
N LEU A 100 8.02 26.90 -10.11
CA LEU A 100 7.26 27.33 -8.92
C LEU A 100 6.15 26.34 -8.58
N GLU A 101 5.35 25.92 -9.56
CA GLU A 101 4.27 24.95 -9.35
C GLU A 101 4.79 23.60 -8.83
N LEU A 102 5.94 23.14 -9.35
CA LEU A 102 6.62 21.93 -8.85
C LEU A 102 7.10 22.13 -7.41
N THR A 103 7.72 23.27 -7.12
CA THR A 103 8.23 23.58 -5.78
C THR A 103 7.09 23.66 -4.76
N ASP A 104 5.96 24.27 -5.13
CA ASP A 104 4.77 24.36 -4.27
C ASP A 104 4.16 22.99 -4.01
N LYS A 105 4.03 22.14 -5.04
CA LYS A 105 3.57 20.74 -4.88
C LYS A 105 4.50 19.94 -3.98
N GLU A 106 5.82 20.07 -4.18
CA GLU A 106 6.82 19.38 -3.36
C GLU A 106 6.80 19.82 -1.90
N GLN A 107 6.72 21.12 -1.66
CA GLN A 107 6.55 21.65 -0.32
C GLN A 107 5.24 21.20 0.31
N SER A 108 4.16 21.10 -0.47
CA SER A 108 2.88 20.59 0.01
C SER A 108 2.98 19.13 0.44
N LYS A 109 3.63 18.25 -0.34
CA LYS A 109 3.83 16.84 0.04
C LYS A 109 4.70 16.70 1.28
N ARG A 110 5.78 17.49 1.39
CA ARG A 110 6.65 17.54 2.59
C ARG A 110 5.89 18.00 3.84
N ARG A 111 5.04 19.01 3.72
CA ARG A 111 4.16 19.47 4.81
C ARG A 111 3.17 18.37 5.22
N ARG A 112 2.53 17.71 4.24
CA ARG A 112 1.59 16.62 4.52
C ARG A 112 2.24 15.45 5.26
N ILE A 113 3.46 15.05 4.88
CA ILE A 113 4.26 14.05 5.62
C ILE A 113 4.52 14.51 7.05
N ALA A 114 4.91 15.77 7.23
CA ALA A 114 5.15 16.34 8.55
C ALA A 114 3.89 16.35 9.42
N ASP A 115 2.74 16.74 8.85
CA ASP A 115 1.45 16.79 9.54
C ASP A 115 1.02 15.38 10.01
N ILE A 116 1.18 14.36 9.15
CA ILE A 116 0.84 12.97 9.49
C ILE A 116 1.68 12.47 10.68
N LEU A 117 2.99 12.73 10.67
CA LEU A 117 3.88 12.31 11.75
C LEU A 117 3.70 13.14 13.01
N GLN A 118 3.36 14.43 12.89
CA GLN A 118 3.21 15.30 14.04
C GLN A 118 1.99 14.91 14.86
N GLN A 119 0.82 14.77 14.21
CA GLN A 119 -0.40 14.38 14.89
C GLN A 119 -1.41 13.80 13.90
N SER A 120 -1.63 12.50 13.96
CA SER A 120 -2.67 11.84 13.17
C SER A 120 -3.40 10.77 13.96
N LYS A 121 -4.69 10.56 13.63
CA LYS A 121 -5.49 9.45 14.12
C LYS A 121 -5.77 8.51 12.97
N MET A 122 -5.62 7.22 13.20
CA MET A 122 -5.66 6.20 12.15
C MET A 122 -6.59 5.06 12.54
N ASN A 123 -7.38 4.59 11.59
CA ASN A 123 -8.32 3.49 11.81
C ASN A 123 -8.26 2.54 10.63
N PHE A 124 -8.17 1.23 10.89
CA PHE A 124 -8.37 0.24 9.85
C PHE A 124 -9.86 0.08 9.56
N ILE A 125 -10.18 -0.09 8.28
CA ILE A 125 -11.54 -0.21 7.80
C ILE A 125 -11.66 -1.40 6.84
N LEU A 126 -12.83 -2.01 6.83
CA LEU A 126 -13.21 -3.02 5.86
C LEU A 126 -14.14 -2.39 4.83
N LEU A 127 -13.76 -2.46 3.56
CA LEU A 127 -14.50 -1.90 2.44
C LEU A 127 -14.98 -3.02 1.52
N GLY A 128 -16.03 -2.73 0.75
CA GLY A 128 -16.61 -3.66 -0.22
C GLY A 128 -17.75 -4.52 0.34
N TYR A 129 -18.72 -4.83 -0.53
CA TYR A 129 -19.90 -5.63 -0.19
C TYR A 129 -19.74 -7.11 -0.59
N HIS A 130 -19.14 -7.37 -1.76
CA HIS A 130 -18.93 -8.72 -2.31
C HIS A 130 -17.47 -9.15 -2.22
N GLU A 131 -16.54 -8.26 -2.59
CA GLU A 131 -15.10 -8.43 -2.36
C GLU A 131 -14.69 -7.49 -1.23
N LYS A 132 -14.52 -8.07 -0.05
CA LYS A 132 -14.10 -7.34 1.13
C LYS A 132 -12.58 -7.12 1.09
N TRP A 133 -12.14 -5.89 1.27
CA TRP A 133 -10.73 -5.51 1.30
C TRP A 133 -10.46 -4.50 2.41
N PHE A 134 -9.24 -4.51 2.94
CA PHE A 134 -8.85 -3.66 4.06
C PHE A 134 -8.18 -2.37 3.58
N ASP A 135 -8.54 -1.25 4.20
CA ASP A 135 -7.90 0.05 4.00
C ASP A 135 -7.61 0.70 5.36
N ILE A 136 -6.94 1.85 5.30
CA ILE A 136 -6.75 2.74 6.43
C ILE A 136 -7.46 4.08 6.19
N ASP A 137 -7.93 4.66 7.28
CA ASP A 137 -8.44 6.02 7.33
C ASP A 137 -7.56 6.84 8.26
N VAL A 138 -6.77 7.77 7.71
CA VAL A 138 -5.92 8.67 8.49
C VAL A 138 -6.51 10.07 8.49
N LYS A 139 -6.79 10.57 9.70
CA LYS A 139 -7.39 11.88 9.98
C LYS A 139 -6.38 12.80 10.64
N LEU A 140 -6.29 14.02 10.12
CA LEU A 140 -5.45 15.09 10.65
C LEU A 140 -6.29 16.07 11.49
N PRO A 141 -5.82 16.51 12.68
CA PRO A 141 -6.57 17.37 13.58
C PRO A 141 -6.81 18.79 13.01
N ASN A 142 -5.92 19.29 12.16
CA ASN A 142 -5.96 20.67 11.66
C ASN A 142 -6.82 20.87 10.40
N GLN A 143 -7.41 19.83 9.82
CA GLN A 143 -8.35 19.98 8.70
C GLN A 143 -9.76 20.43 9.14
N GLN A 144 -9.98 20.61 10.45
CA GLN A 144 -11.27 21.07 10.98
C GLN A 144 -11.51 22.58 10.90
N GLN A 145 -10.54 23.40 10.44
CA GLN A 145 -10.59 24.87 10.61
C GLN A 145 -10.58 25.72 9.33
N GLN A 146 -11.12 25.22 8.21
CA GLN A 146 -11.54 26.09 7.09
C GLN A 146 -12.85 25.60 6.47
N ALA A 147 -13.91 25.53 7.27
CA ALA A 147 -15.28 25.35 6.80
C ALA A 147 -16.07 26.64 7.03
N THR A 148 -15.83 27.66 6.21
CA THR A 148 -16.86 28.67 5.93
C THR A 148 -17.79 28.11 4.87
N THR A 149 -19.07 28.00 5.24
CA THR A 149 -20.28 27.81 4.41
C THR A 149 -20.51 26.44 3.74
N ASN A 150 -21.45 25.69 4.34
CA ASN A 150 -22.54 24.91 3.73
C ASN A 150 -22.29 23.81 2.68
N ASP A 151 -21.05 23.40 2.42
CA ASP A 151 -20.81 22.14 1.70
C ASP A 151 -20.32 21.06 2.65
N GLU A 152 -20.88 19.86 2.49
CA GLU A 152 -20.67 18.67 3.29
C GLU A 152 -19.18 18.47 3.66
N GLN A 153 -18.95 18.17 4.94
CA GLN A 153 -17.65 17.82 5.52
C GLN A 153 -16.99 16.68 4.72
N LYS A 154 -16.27 16.99 3.65
CA LYS A 154 -15.21 16.11 3.16
C LYS A 154 -14.01 16.32 4.08
N GLU A 155 -14.03 15.67 5.24
CA GLU A 155 -12.79 15.23 5.87
C GLU A 155 -11.97 14.59 4.74
N GLN A 156 -10.84 15.19 4.36
CA GLN A 156 -9.96 14.59 3.36
C GLN A 156 -9.25 13.43 4.06
N ASN A 157 -9.99 12.34 4.22
CA ASN A 157 -9.52 11.08 4.73
C ASN A 157 -8.37 10.60 3.84
N ILE A 158 -7.18 10.50 4.43
CA ILE A 158 -5.99 10.03 3.73
C ILE A 158 -6.07 8.50 3.72
N ARG A 159 -6.07 7.91 2.53
CA ARG A 159 -6.15 6.45 2.33
C ARG A 159 -4.78 5.83 2.19
N PHE A 160 -4.72 4.49 2.18
CA PHE A 160 -3.44 3.80 1.97
C PHE A 160 -2.78 4.18 0.62
N ALA A 161 -3.58 4.38 -0.43
CA ALA A 161 -3.07 4.81 -1.73
C ALA A 161 -2.31 6.15 -1.65
N ASP A 162 -2.86 7.13 -0.92
CA ASP A 162 -2.20 8.42 -0.69
C ASP A 162 -0.92 8.26 0.13
N LEU A 163 -0.94 7.42 1.18
CA LEU A 163 0.24 7.13 2.00
C LEU A 163 1.35 6.46 1.19
N SER A 164 1.00 5.53 0.30
CA SER A 164 1.94 4.84 -0.57
C SER A 164 2.60 5.81 -1.56
N GLU A 165 1.83 6.71 -2.17
CA GLU A 165 2.38 7.77 -3.03
C GLU A 165 3.32 8.70 -2.25
N LEU A 166 2.92 9.12 -1.05
CA LEU A 166 3.77 9.94 -0.18
C LEU A 166 5.03 9.19 0.25
N ARG A 167 4.97 7.88 0.46
CA ARG A 167 6.13 7.04 0.81
C ARG A 167 7.12 6.98 -0.34
N ASP A 168 6.65 6.74 -1.55
CA ASP A 168 7.52 6.70 -2.73
C ASP A 168 8.16 8.07 -2.97
N ARG A 169 7.40 9.14 -2.75
CA ARG A 169 7.98 10.49 -2.79
C ARG A 169 8.99 10.72 -1.66
N ALA A 170 8.71 10.26 -0.44
CA ALA A 170 9.64 10.38 0.68
C ALA A 170 10.96 9.68 0.40
N ARG A 171 10.94 8.48 -0.22
CA ARG A 171 12.14 7.76 -0.68
C ARG A 171 12.95 8.60 -1.66
N LEU A 172 12.31 9.16 -2.69
CA LEU A 172 12.99 10.03 -3.67
C LEU A 172 13.65 11.25 -3.00
N LEU A 173 12.96 11.89 -2.05
CA LEU A 173 13.49 13.04 -1.30
C LEU A 173 14.65 12.65 -0.36
N GLU A 174 14.62 11.45 0.21
CA GLU A 174 15.71 10.91 1.01
C GLU A 174 16.97 10.70 0.17
N TYR A 175 16.83 10.07 -1.01
CA TYR A 175 17.94 9.84 -1.94
C TYR A 175 18.58 11.15 -2.42
N SER A 176 17.78 12.16 -2.78
CA SER A 176 18.32 13.45 -3.23
C SER A 176 19.02 14.22 -2.12
N SER A 177 18.54 14.10 -0.88
CA SER A 177 19.11 14.80 0.28
C SER A 177 20.49 14.25 0.68
N ASN A 178 20.74 12.95 0.48
CA ASN A 178 22.02 12.30 0.78
C ASN A 178 23.21 12.81 -0.09
N LEU A 179 22.95 13.55 -1.17
CA LEU A 179 23.98 14.08 -2.07
C LEU A 179 24.55 15.44 -1.61
N GLN A 180 23.99 16.08 -0.57
CA GLN A 180 24.41 17.42 -0.11
C GLN A 180 24.51 17.50 1.41
N LYS A 181 25.74 17.65 1.94
CA LYS A 181 26.06 17.72 3.38
C LYS A 181 25.78 19.10 3.98
N VAL A 182 24.65 19.27 4.68
CA VAL A 182 24.40 20.40 5.61
C VAL A 182 23.52 19.91 6.77
N ASP A 183 23.89 20.23 8.01
CA ASP A 183 23.32 19.71 9.27
C ASP A 183 21.79 19.88 9.44
N ASP A 184 21.18 20.91 8.83
CA ASP A 184 19.71 21.10 8.89
C ASP A 184 18.93 20.05 8.08
N LYS A 185 19.58 19.31 7.18
CA LYS A 185 18.96 18.21 6.41
C LYS A 185 18.85 16.91 7.20
N GLU A 186 19.65 16.71 8.25
CA GLU A 186 19.69 15.42 8.96
C GLU A 186 18.36 15.11 9.67
N ARG A 187 17.76 16.13 10.29
CA ARG A 187 16.41 16.00 10.91
C ARG A 187 15.31 15.76 9.88
N ASP A 188 15.42 16.37 8.71
CA ASP A 188 14.45 16.20 7.62
C ASP A 188 14.56 14.80 7.02
N VAL A 189 15.79 14.28 6.84
CA VAL A 189 16.06 12.90 6.40
C VAL A 189 15.53 11.88 7.41
N ASP A 190 15.79 12.07 8.71
CA ASP A 190 15.26 11.18 9.75
C ASP A 190 13.73 11.20 9.79
N ARG A 191 13.11 12.36 9.56
CA ARG A 191 11.64 12.46 9.45
C ARG A 191 11.13 11.66 8.25
N LEU A 192 11.79 11.74 7.10
CA LEU A 192 11.42 10.97 5.91
C LEU A 192 11.55 9.47 6.16
N ARG A 193 12.64 9.01 6.79
CA ARG A 193 12.82 7.60 7.19
C ARG A 193 11.72 7.10 8.11
N LYS A 194 11.41 7.86 9.17
CA LYS A 194 10.31 7.54 10.08
C LYS A 194 8.97 7.43 9.35
N PHE A 195 8.72 8.29 8.37
CA PHE A 195 7.50 8.20 7.56
C PHE A 195 7.48 6.95 6.68
N ILE A 196 8.61 6.60 6.05
CA ILE A 196 8.73 5.39 5.23
C ILE A 196 8.47 4.14 6.07
N ASP A 197 9.09 4.06 7.25
CA ASP A 197 8.90 2.95 8.19
C ASP A 197 7.45 2.87 8.67
N PHE A 198 6.86 4.02 9.03
CA PHE A 198 5.46 4.12 9.42
C PHE A 198 4.51 3.55 8.36
N VAL A 199 4.62 3.97 7.09
CA VAL A 199 3.76 3.46 6.02
C VAL A 199 4.01 1.97 5.76
N SER A 200 5.25 1.49 5.96
CA SER A 200 5.57 0.06 5.81
C SER A 200 4.89 -0.78 6.89
N VAL A 201 4.83 -0.30 8.14
CA VAL A 201 4.07 -0.99 9.21
C VAL A 201 2.57 -1.01 8.88
N VAL A 202 2.01 0.10 8.37
CA VAL A 202 0.61 0.14 7.92
C VAL A 202 0.34 -0.91 6.84
N GLU A 203 1.20 -1.01 5.82
CA GLU A 203 1.09 -1.99 4.73
C GLU A 203 1.11 -3.42 5.28
N MET A 204 2.08 -3.75 6.14
CA MET A 204 2.17 -5.06 6.78
C MET A 204 0.92 -5.39 7.61
N THR A 205 0.37 -4.41 8.33
CA THR A 205 -0.86 -4.62 9.12
C THR A 205 -2.06 -4.88 8.23
N LEU A 206 -2.21 -4.16 7.11
CA LEU A 206 -3.28 -4.38 6.13
C LEU A 206 -3.18 -5.78 5.51
N GLU A 207 -1.98 -6.21 5.12
CA GLU A 207 -1.73 -7.55 4.60
C GLU A 207 -2.07 -8.62 5.64
N THR A 208 -1.60 -8.46 6.88
CA THR A 208 -1.87 -9.41 7.97
C THR A 208 -3.36 -9.51 8.29
N LEU A 209 -4.08 -8.38 8.35
CA LEU A 209 -5.54 -8.36 8.54
C LEU A 209 -6.26 -9.04 7.38
N THR A 210 -5.82 -8.82 6.15
CA THR A 210 -6.38 -9.47 4.96
C THR A 210 -6.22 -10.98 5.05
N THR A 211 -5.04 -11.47 5.41
CA THR A 211 -4.78 -12.92 5.54
C THR A 211 -5.58 -13.51 6.71
N LEU A 212 -5.59 -12.88 7.89
CA LEU A 212 -6.41 -13.30 9.03
C LEU A 212 -7.89 -13.38 8.67
N TYR A 213 -8.40 -12.40 7.94
CA TYR A 213 -9.79 -12.38 7.50
C TYR A 213 -10.09 -13.51 6.49
N SER A 214 -9.21 -13.70 5.51
CA SER A 214 -9.36 -14.75 4.48
C SER A 214 -9.28 -16.16 5.07
N THR A 215 -8.43 -16.37 6.08
CA THR A 215 -8.30 -17.62 6.84
C THR A 215 -9.40 -17.76 7.89
N GLY A 216 -10.24 -16.74 8.07
CA GLY A 216 -11.44 -16.80 8.89
C GLY A 216 -11.19 -16.62 10.37
N HIS A 217 -10.17 -15.90 10.82
CA HIS A 217 -10.03 -15.61 12.24
C HIS A 217 -11.16 -14.67 12.73
N PRO A 218 -11.92 -15.02 13.78
CA PRO A 218 -13.13 -14.27 14.16
C PRO A 218 -12.85 -12.95 14.89
N SER A 219 -11.63 -12.70 15.38
CA SER A 219 -11.29 -11.47 16.10
C SER A 219 -10.93 -10.28 15.20
N VAL A 220 -10.85 -10.45 13.87
CA VAL A 220 -10.53 -9.37 12.93
C VAL A 220 -11.34 -8.08 13.18
N PRO A 221 -12.68 -8.14 13.43
CA PRO A 221 -13.47 -6.94 13.70
C PRO A 221 -12.98 -6.11 14.89
N GLU A 222 -12.31 -6.72 15.89
CA GLU A 222 -11.80 -6.02 17.07
C GLU A 222 -10.69 -5.02 16.74
N PHE A 223 -10.01 -5.20 15.61
CA PHE A 223 -8.93 -4.32 15.13
C PHE A 223 -9.42 -3.23 14.17
N LEU A 224 -10.72 -3.19 13.88
CA LEU A 224 -11.32 -2.25 12.93
C LEU A 224 -12.05 -1.10 13.64
N THR A 225 -12.33 -0.05 12.87
CA THR A 225 -13.21 1.03 13.31
C THR A 225 -14.63 0.50 13.58
N PRO A 226 -15.35 0.99 14.61
CA PRO A 226 -14.98 2.02 15.58
C PRO A 226 -14.29 1.50 16.85
N ILE A 227 -13.91 0.22 16.89
CA ILE A 227 -13.43 -0.45 18.11
C ILE A 227 -12.00 -0.03 18.42
N LYS A 228 -11.11 -0.11 17.41
CA LYS A 228 -9.69 0.21 17.57
C LYS A 228 -9.30 1.43 16.74
N HIS A 229 -8.50 2.29 17.36
CA HIS A 229 -7.94 3.49 16.78
C HIS A 229 -6.49 3.62 17.21
N PHE A 230 -5.65 4.13 16.32
CA PHE A 230 -4.23 4.36 16.56
C PHE A 230 -3.93 5.84 16.47
N VAL A 231 -2.93 6.29 17.21
CA VAL A 231 -2.50 7.69 17.18
C VAL A 231 -1.02 7.73 16.86
N CYS A 232 -0.63 8.61 15.93
CA CYS A 232 0.74 9.00 15.73
C CYS A 232 0.94 10.41 16.30
N THR A 233 1.90 10.56 17.22
CA THR A 233 2.29 11.86 17.80
C THR A 233 3.79 12.01 17.76
N ASP A 234 4.28 13.08 17.16
CA ASP A 234 5.71 13.39 17.02
C ASP A 234 6.55 12.21 16.47
N GLY A 235 5.97 11.47 15.54
CA GLY A 235 6.56 10.28 14.90
C GLY A 235 6.59 9.03 15.78
N ASN A 236 5.92 9.03 16.94
CA ASN A 236 5.69 7.83 17.74
C ASN A 236 4.41 7.12 17.27
N TYR A 237 4.55 5.88 16.80
CA TYR A 237 3.46 4.99 16.38
C TYR A 237 3.67 3.57 16.96
N ASN A 238 4.24 3.48 18.17
CA ASN A 238 4.58 2.19 18.81
C ASN A 238 3.36 1.28 19.00
N GLU A 239 2.19 1.84 19.31
CA GLU A 239 0.94 1.05 19.43
C GLU A 239 0.62 0.29 18.14
N LEU A 240 0.88 0.91 16.98
CA LEU A 240 0.68 0.28 15.68
C LEU A 240 1.71 -0.84 15.47
N ILE A 241 2.97 -0.64 15.84
CA ILE A 241 4.02 -1.67 15.77
C ILE A 241 3.67 -2.87 16.65
N GLU A 242 3.30 -2.62 17.90
CA GLU A 242 2.91 -3.65 18.86
C GLU A 242 1.69 -4.42 18.37
N THR A 243 0.69 -3.73 17.83
CA THR A 243 -0.50 -4.36 17.28
C THR A 243 -0.20 -5.20 16.04
N ASN A 244 0.68 -4.72 15.16
CA ASN A 244 1.15 -5.50 14.03
C ASN A 244 1.82 -6.80 14.49
N GLN A 245 2.69 -6.75 15.51
CA GLN A 245 3.32 -7.94 16.09
C GLN A 245 2.29 -8.92 16.68
N ILE A 246 1.28 -8.40 17.39
CA ILE A 246 0.17 -9.23 17.91
C ILE A 246 -0.56 -9.93 16.76
N LEU A 247 -0.91 -9.19 15.70
CA LEU A 247 -1.61 -9.73 14.54
C LEU A 247 -0.78 -10.78 13.80
N THR A 248 0.53 -10.56 13.62
CA THR A 248 1.42 -11.53 12.98
C THR A 248 1.51 -12.81 13.80
N ASN A 249 1.71 -12.71 15.12
CA ASN A 249 1.73 -13.88 16.00
C ASN A 249 0.39 -14.62 16.00
N LEU A 250 -0.72 -13.89 15.98
CA LEU A 250 -2.07 -14.44 15.91
C LEU A 250 -2.25 -15.22 14.60
N LEU A 251 -1.81 -14.67 13.47
CA LEU A 251 -1.88 -15.31 12.16
C LEU A 251 -1.07 -16.62 12.14
N GLU A 252 0.19 -16.58 12.57
CA GLU A 252 1.04 -17.76 12.58
C GLU A 252 0.47 -18.90 13.44
N ASN A 253 -0.10 -18.57 14.60
CA ASN A 253 -0.72 -19.55 15.48
C ASN A 253 -2.01 -20.11 14.87
N TRP A 254 -2.83 -19.23 14.27
CA TRP A 254 -4.07 -19.61 13.62
C TRP A 254 -3.84 -20.54 12.44
N GLU A 255 -2.87 -20.25 11.58
CA GLU A 255 -2.54 -21.08 10.42
C GLU A 255 -2.06 -22.47 10.85
N LYS A 256 -1.21 -22.56 11.89
CA LYS A 256 -0.79 -23.84 12.47
C LYS A 256 -1.98 -24.64 13.01
N LYS A 257 -2.89 -23.98 13.74
CA LYS A 257 -4.10 -24.63 14.27
C LYS A 257 -5.01 -25.10 13.13
N LEU A 258 -5.25 -24.27 12.11
CA LEU A 258 -6.04 -24.65 10.92
C LEU A 258 -5.46 -25.90 10.25
N LEU A 259 -4.16 -25.95 10.02
CA LEU A 259 -3.49 -27.12 9.41
C LEU A 259 -3.68 -28.39 10.26
N ASN A 260 -3.49 -28.30 11.57
CA ASN A 260 -3.73 -29.43 12.48
C ASN A 260 -5.20 -29.87 12.45
N MET A 261 -6.12 -28.90 12.48
CA MET A 261 -7.57 -29.14 12.45
C MET A 261 -8.02 -29.81 11.15
N TYR A 262 -7.45 -29.43 10.00
CA TYR A 262 -7.74 -30.11 8.73
C TYR A 262 -7.22 -31.55 8.70
N ALA A 263 -6.09 -31.83 9.35
CA ALA A 263 -5.54 -33.17 9.44
C ALA A 263 -6.39 -34.09 10.35
N GLU A 264 -6.87 -33.56 11.47
CA GLU A 264 -7.70 -34.30 12.44
C GLU A 264 -9.16 -34.43 11.97
N HIS A 265 -9.70 -33.36 11.36
CA HIS A 265 -11.09 -33.24 10.94
C HIS A 265 -11.18 -32.86 9.47
N VAL A 266 -11.00 -33.85 8.59
CA VAL A 266 -11.00 -33.67 7.12
C VAL A 266 -12.26 -32.96 6.59
N ASP A 267 -13.39 -33.10 7.28
CA ASP A 267 -14.64 -32.45 6.90
C ASP A 267 -14.60 -30.91 7.00
N LEU A 268 -13.67 -30.34 7.78
CA LEU A 268 -13.44 -28.90 7.80
C LEU A 268 -12.87 -28.37 6.48
N THR A 269 -12.21 -29.21 5.68
CA THR A 269 -11.59 -28.77 4.42
C THR A 269 -12.61 -28.31 3.36
N TYR A 270 -13.89 -28.65 3.51
CA TYR A 270 -14.95 -28.18 2.63
C TYR A 270 -15.33 -26.71 2.84
N PHE A 271 -14.86 -26.10 3.93
CA PHE A 271 -15.15 -24.73 4.31
C PHE A 271 -13.88 -23.89 4.35
N THR A 272 -14.05 -22.59 4.11
CA THR A 272 -12.97 -21.60 4.09
C THR A 272 -13.44 -20.29 4.73
N GLY A 273 -12.55 -19.61 5.43
CA GLY A 273 -12.80 -18.26 5.95
C GLY A 273 -14.06 -18.14 6.82
N GLU A 274 -14.93 -17.18 6.49
CA GLU A 274 -16.19 -16.95 7.22
C GLU A 274 -17.17 -18.15 7.17
N GLN A 275 -16.99 -19.11 6.25
CA GLN A 275 -17.89 -20.25 6.11
C GLN A 275 -17.92 -21.14 7.36
N PHE A 276 -16.80 -21.26 8.08
CA PHE A 276 -16.76 -21.97 9.37
C PHE A 276 -17.83 -21.43 10.33
N TRP A 277 -17.89 -20.11 10.42
CA TRP A 277 -18.76 -19.42 11.37
C TRP A 277 -20.20 -19.35 10.89
N GLN A 278 -20.44 -19.35 9.58
CA GLN A 278 -21.79 -19.48 9.03
C GLN A 278 -22.39 -20.86 9.38
N VAL A 279 -21.60 -21.93 9.24
CA VAL A 279 -22.03 -23.29 9.60
C VAL A 279 -22.24 -23.42 11.10
N GLU A 280 -21.29 -22.95 11.92
CA GLU A 280 -21.43 -22.98 13.37
C GLU A 280 -22.66 -22.18 13.84
N ASN A 281 -22.83 -20.95 13.34
CA ASN A 281 -23.98 -20.11 13.67
C ASN A 281 -25.30 -20.78 13.28
N TYR A 282 -25.34 -21.47 12.14
CA TYR A 282 -26.53 -22.23 11.76
C TYR A 282 -26.81 -23.34 12.77
N ILE A 283 -25.81 -24.17 13.10
CA ILE A 283 -25.95 -25.31 14.00
C ILE A 283 -26.53 -24.86 15.35
N TYR A 284 -26.04 -23.77 15.93
CA TYR A 284 -26.50 -23.29 17.24
C TYR A 284 -27.79 -22.45 17.17
N ASN A 285 -27.91 -21.55 16.20
CA ASN A 285 -28.87 -20.44 16.28
C ASN A 285 -29.96 -20.44 15.20
N SER A 286 -29.78 -21.14 14.07
CA SER A 286 -30.68 -21.01 12.92
C SER A 286 -31.46 -22.30 12.65
N THR A 287 -32.74 -22.15 12.34
CA THR A 287 -33.64 -23.25 11.93
C THR A 287 -34.15 -23.07 10.50
N SER A 288 -33.71 -22.00 9.80
CA SER A 288 -34.20 -21.65 8.48
C SER A 288 -33.43 -22.34 7.36
N VAL A 289 -34.15 -22.93 6.43
CA VAL A 289 -33.65 -23.48 5.16
C VAL A 289 -33.01 -22.43 4.24
N SER A 290 -33.24 -21.13 4.49
CA SER A 290 -32.68 -20.02 3.71
C SER A 290 -31.29 -19.56 4.20
N ASP A 291 -30.79 -20.14 5.28
CA ASP A 291 -29.52 -19.75 5.88
C ASP A 291 -28.33 -20.27 5.06
N ALA A 292 -27.26 -19.47 4.93
CA ALA A 292 -26.07 -19.88 4.20
C ALA A 292 -25.45 -21.16 4.80
N GLY A 293 -25.44 -21.29 6.13
CA GLY A 293 -24.92 -22.47 6.82
C GLY A 293 -25.70 -23.75 6.51
N TYR A 294 -27.03 -23.64 6.30
CA TYR A 294 -27.87 -24.77 5.86
C TYR A 294 -27.40 -25.31 4.51
N HIS A 295 -27.22 -24.42 3.54
CA HIS A 295 -26.81 -24.79 2.17
C HIS A 295 -25.38 -25.32 2.12
N LEU A 296 -24.47 -24.77 2.94
CA LEU A 296 -23.10 -25.24 3.09
C LEU A 296 -23.03 -26.68 3.63
N LEU A 297 -23.83 -27.01 4.65
CA LEU A 297 -23.93 -28.38 5.17
C LEU A 297 -24.54 -29.36 4.15
N ARG A 298 -25.60 -28.93 3.45
CA ARG A 298 -26.23 -29.72 2.39
C ARG A 298 -25.27 -30.02 1.22
N TYR A 299 -24.37 -29.09 0.89
CA TYR A 299 -23.34 -29.32 -0.13
C TYR A 299 -22.41 -30.49 0.20
N MET A 300 -22.21 -30.78 1.48
CA MET A 300 -21.45 -31.93 1.98
C MET A 300 -22.28 -33.21 2.12
N ASP A 301 -23.54 -33.21 1.67
CA ASP A 301 -24.52 -34.28 1.91
C ASP A 301 -24.78 -34.55 3.40
N ILE A 302 -24.54 -33.56 4.26
CA ILE A 302 -24.90 -33.61 5.68
C ILE A 302 -26.34 -33.09 5.81
N ASP A 303 -27.21 -33.86 6.47
CA ASP A 303 -28.51 -33.35 6.88
C ASP A 303 -28.33 -32.42 8.08
N PRO A 304 -28.63 -31.12 7.97
CA PRO A 304 -28.37 -30.19 9.08
C PRO A 304 -29.16 -30.53 10.35
N GLN A 305 -30.26 -31.28 10.22
CA GLN A 305 -31.06 -31.76 11.36
C GLN A 305 -30.43 -32.95 12.08
N SER A 306 -29.46 -33.65 11.47
CA SER A 306 -28.80 -34.81 12.08
C SER A 306 -27.58 -34.43 12.93
N ILE A 307 -27.22 -33.14 13.00
CA ILE A 307 -26.08 -32.67 13.79
C ILE A 307 -26.51 -32.52 15.25
N GLU A 308 -25.95 -33.35 16.12
CA GLU A 308 -26.08 -33.15 17.56
C GLU A 308 -25.21 -31.97 18.01
N ARG A 309 -25.84 -31.01 18.69
CA ARG A 309 -25.16 -29.85 19.26
C ARG A 309 -24.35 -30.26 20.48
N LEU A 310 -23.17 -29.66 20.64
CA LEU A 310 -22.48 -29.68 21.93
C LEU A 310 -23.19 -28.73 22.90
N ASN A 311 -23.18 -29.05 24.19
CA ASN A 311 -24.06 -28.43 25.18
C ASN A 311 -23.81 -26.91 25.40
N GLU A 312 -22.62 -26.39 25.08
CA GLU A 312 -22.29 -24.97 25.22
C GLU A 312 -21.48 -24.46 24.02
N GLN A 313 -21.89 -23.32 23.45
CA GLN A 313 -21.13 -22.61 22.41
C GLN A 313 -19.91 -21.94 23.06
N SER A 314 -18.70 -22.28 22.60
CA SER A 314 -17.49 -21.59 23.04
C SER A 314 -17.36 -20.22 22.35
N TYR A 315 -16.74 -19.26 23.02
CA TYR A 315 -16.40 -17.96 22.43
C TYR A 315 -14.93 -17.89 21.98
N GLU A 316 -14.10 -18.83 22.43
CA GLU A 316 -12.68 -18.88 22.08
C GLU A 316 -12.50 -19.42 20.65
N PRO A 317 -11.80 -18.70 19.75
CA PRO A 317 -11.71 -19.06 18.32
C PRO A 317 -11.25 -20.49 18.07
N GLU A 318 -10.24 -20.95 18.83
CA GLU A 318 -9.66 -22.28 18.70
C GLU A 318 -10.66 -23.37 19.11
N CYS A 319 -11.32 -23.20 20.26
CA CYS A 319 -12.34 -24.12 20.73
C CYS A 319 -13.56 -24.17 19.81
N ARG A 320 -13.95 -23.04 19.22
CA ARG A 320 -15.05 -22.98 18.26
C ARG A 320 -14.77 -23.84 17.03
N LEU A 321 -13.57 -23.71 16.46
CA LEU A 321 -13.16 -24.51 15.31
C LEU A 321 -13.07 -26.01 15.67
N GLU A 322 -12.56 -26.33 16.85
CA GLU A 322 -12.46 -27.71 17.36
C GLU A 322 -13.82 -28.35 17.56
N ASN A 323 -14.74 -27.65 18.21
CA ASN A 323 -16.13 -28.07 18.38
C ASN A 323 -16.81 -28.31 17.04
N LEU A 324 -16.61 -27.41 16.06
CA LEU A 324 -17.15 -27.57 14.72
C LEU A 324 -16.61 -28.84 14.04
N GLY A 325 -15.29 -29.07 14.11
CA GLY A 325 -14.66 -30.28 13.58
C GLY A 325 -15.21 -31.56 14.18
N LEU A 326 -15.38 -31.60 15.51
CA LEU A 326 -15.96 -32.73 16.24
C LEU A 326 -17.41 -33.01 15.84
N MET A 327 -18.25 -31.97 15.77
CA MET A 327 -19.67 -32.10 15.40
C MET A 327 -19.81 -32.68 13.98
N LEU A 328 -19.04 -32.17 13.01
CA LEU A 328 -19.09 -32.64 11.62
C LEU A 328 -18.55 -34.08 11.49
N SER A 329 -17.48 -34.39 12.20
CA SER A 329 -16.86 -35.72 12.17
C SER A 329 -17.78 -36.79 12.76
N LYS A 330 -18.52 -36.46 13.83
CA LYS A 330 -19.45 -37.38 14.51
C LYS A 330 -20.60 -37.81 13.59
N VAL A 331 -21.24 -36.84 12.92
CA VAL A 331 -22.33 -37.14 11.97
C VAL A 331 -21.89 -38.09 10.86
N ARG A 332 -20.63 -37.95 10.42
CA ARG A 332 -20.06 -38.82 9.39
C ARG A 332 -19.75 -40.24 9.86
N GLN A 333 -19.48 -40.41 11.16
CA GLN A 333 -19.24 -41.73 11.76
C GLN A 333 -20.56 -42.46 12.04
N GLU A 334 -21.62 -41.73 12.41
CA GLU A 334 -22.93 -42.31 12.78
C GLU A 334 -23.87 -42.50 11.57
N GLY A 335 -23.69 -41.71 10.51
CA GLY A 335 -24.44 -41.86 9.26
C GLY A 335 -23.97 -43.08 8.44
N SER A 336 -24.91 -43.76 7.77
CA SER A 336 -24.66 -44.88 6.84
C SER A 336 -23.77 -44.56 5.62
N LEU A 337 -23.16 -43.37 5.57
CA LEU A 337 -22.32 -42.82 4.51
C LEU A 337 -20.99 -43.58 4.32
N GLN A 338 -20.58 -44.45 5.25
CA GLN A 338 -19.47 -45.37 4.98
C GLN A 338 -19.79 -46.36 3.84
N LYS A 339 -21.06 -46.72 3.61
CA LYS A 339 -21.43 -47.68 2.55
C LYS A 339 -21.55 -47.07 1.15
N GLU A 340 -21.74 -45.76 1.02
CA GLU A 340 -21.84 -45.07 -0.28
C GLU A 340 -20.50 -44.47 -0.78
N ARG A 341 -19.48 -44.41 0.07
CA ARG A 341 -18.13 -43.93 -0.30
C ARG A 341 -17.46 -44.69 -1.43
N LEU A 342 -17.85 -45.93 -1.71
CA LEU A 342 -17.35 -46.70 -2.85
C LEU A 342 -18.01 -46.31 -4.19
N LYS A 343 -19.03 -45.44 -4.20
CA LYS A 343 -19.80 -45.09 -5.42
C LYS A 343 -19.71 -43.65 -5.89
N ASN A 344 -19.36 -42.69 -5.02
CA ASN A 344 -19.24 -41.30 -5.44
C ASN A 344 -17.77 -40.90 -5.57
N GLU A 345 -17.20 -41.12 -6.75
CA GLU A 345 -15.98 -40.45 -7.21
C GLU A 345 -16.27 -38.95 -7.39
N LYS A 346 -16.35 -38.20 -6.29
CA LYS A 346 -16.37 -36.74 -6.36
C LYS A 346 -14.96 -36.27 -6.73
N VAL A 347 -14.80 -35.76 -7.94
CA VAL A 347 -13.57 -35.07 -8.34
C VAL A 347 -13.58 -33.69 -7.67
N LEU A 348 -12.70 -33.53 -6.69
CA LEU A 348 -12.49 -32.27 -5.98
C LEU A 348 -11.26 -31.59 -6.59
N LEU A 349 -11.44 -30.39 -7.12
CA LEU A 349 -10.35 -29.51 -7.47
C LEU A 349 -9.97 -28.73 -6.21
N VAL A 350 -8.78 -29.02 -5.70
CA VAL A 350 -8.21 -28.35 -4.53
C VAL A 350 -7.34 -27.21 -5.05
N GLU A 351 -7.75 -25.97 -4.79
CA GLU A 351 -6.93 -24.80 -5.06
C GLU A 351 -6.16 -24.45 -3.80
N THR A 352 -4.83 -24.42 -3.89
CA THR A 352 -3.96 -23.97 -2.81
C THR A 352 -3.13 -22.76 -3.25
N THR A 353 -2.66 -21.96 -2.30
CA THR A 353 -1.55 -21.03 -2.53
C THR A 353 -0.28 -21.80 -2.89
N ASN A 354 0.74 -21.08 -3.37
CA ASN A 354 2.08 -21.65 -3.60
C ASN A 354 2.72 -22.21 -2.31
N GLU A 355 2.20 -21.82 -1.14
CA GLU A 355 2.64 -22.25 0.18
C GLU A 355 1.79 -23.40 0.75
N GLY A 356 0.81 -23.90 -0.01
CA GLY A 356 -0.03 -25.03 0.39
C GLY A 356 -1.24 -24.67 1.27
N ILE A 357 -1.53 -23.38 1.46
CA ILE A 357 -2.75 -22.95 2.16
C ILE A 357 -3.95 -23.15 1.24
N LEU A 358 -4.96 -23.88 1.72
CA LEU A 358 -6.18 -24.17 0.99
C LEU A 358 -6.98 -22.87 0.72
N ARG A 359 -7.20 -22.56 -0.57
CA ARG A 359 -8.03 -21.44 -1.03
C ARG A 359 -9.47 -21.85 -1.33
N ALA A 360 -9.66 -23.00 -1.97
CA ALA A 360 -10.98 -23.50 -2.32
C ALA A 360 -10.96 -25.01 -2.58
N ILE A 361 -12.07 -25.68 -2.29
CA ILE A 361 -12.35 -27.03 -2.80
C ILE A 361 -13.57 -26.94 -3.72
N LEU A 362 -13.33 -26.98 -5.03
CA LEU A 362 -14.37 -26.96 -6.05
C LEU A 362 -14.76 -28.39 -6.43
N SER A 363 -16.03 -28.76 -6.29
CA SER A 363 -16.52 -30.02 -6.84
C SER A 363 -16.81 -29.86 -8.33
N LEU A 364 -16.10 -30.61 -9.17
CA LEU A 364 -16.35 -30.65 -10.61
C LEU A 364 -17.55 -31.56 -10.90
N PHE A 365 -18.77 -31.10 -10.63
CA PHE A 365 -19.95 -31.68 -11.28
C PHE A 365 -20.27 -30.90 -12.55
N ARG A 366 -20.15 -31.57 -13.70
CA ARG A 366 -20.96 -31.22 -14.87
C ARG A 366 -22.43 -31.43 -14.50
N GLN A 367 -23.27 -30.43 -14.77
CA GLN A 367 -24.70 -30.63 -15.01
C GLN A 367 -24.87 -31.72 -16.07
N THR A 368 -24.99 -32.99 -15.67
CA THR A 368 -25.44 -34.04 -16.58
C THR A 368 -26.96 -34.08 -16.48
N ASN A 369 -27.59 -33.35 -17.40
CA ASN A 369 -28.93 -33.53 -17.94
C ASN A 369 -29.99 -34.12 -17.00
N SER A 370 -30.92 -33.25 -16.56
CA SER A 370 -32.30 -33.69 -16.28
C SER A 370 -32.79 -34.60 -17.40
N PRO A 371 -33.43 -35.75 -17.10
CA PRO A 371 -34.28 -36.37 -18.08
C PRO A 371 -35.48 -35.43 -18.27
N ALA A 372 -35.63 -34.88 -19.47
CA ALA A 372 -36.95 -34.44 -19.90
C ALA A 372 -37.80 -35.71 -20.00
N HIS A 373 -38.72 -35.91 -19.05
CA HIS A 373 -40.12 -36.32 -19.27
C HIS A 373 -40.89 -36.39 -17.95
#